data_AF-A0A9Q4FJS9-F1
#
_entry.id   AF-A0A9Q4FJS9-F1
#
_cell.length_a   1.000
_cell.length_b   1.000
_cell.length_c   1.000
_cell.angle_alpha   90.00
_cell.angle_beta   90.00
_cell.angle_gamma   90.00
#
_symmetry.space_group_name_H-M   'P 1'
#
loop_
_entity.id
_entity.type
_entity.pdbx_description
1 polymer ?
#
loop_
_entity_poly.entity_id
_entity_poly.type
_entity_poly.pdbx_seq_one_letter_code
_entity_poly.pdbx_strand_id
1 'polypeptide(L)'
;MYLTPQHILLAGATGLTGEHLLDRLLNEPTVSRVLAPTRRPLAEHPHLENPIGDLLTLLPTLDGRVDIAFCCLGTTIKQAGSQDAFKAVDLDMVIAFAHRARELGARHLLVISAIGADPKSSTFYNRIKGEMEQALRAQGWPQLTIA
;
A
#
# COMPACT_ATOMS: atom_id res chain seq x y z
N MET A 1 29.82 1.30 7.03
CA MET A 1 28.76 0.38 6.57
C MET A 1 27.88 1.18 5.64
N TYR A 2 28.00 1.01 4.33
CA TYR A 2 27.19 1.79 3.38
C TYR A 2 25.77 1.23 3.43
N LEU A 3 24.86 2.00 4.02
CA LEU A 3 23.44 1.67 4.00
C LEU A 3 22.98 1.78 2.54
N THR A 4 22.37 0.72 2.02
CA THR A 4 21.85 0.73 0.64
C THR A 4 20.65 1.68 0.61
N PRO A 5 20.66 2.73 -0.22
CA PRO A 5 19.55 3.66 -0.27
C PRO A 5 18.28 2.97 -0.76
N GLN A 6 17.16 3.22 -0.11
CA GLN A 6 15.88 2.57 -0.34
C GLN A 6 14.89 3.52 -1.02
N HIS A 7 14.21 3.01 -2.04
CA HIS A 7 13.11 3.69 -2.72
C HIS A 7 11.79 3.05 -2.32
N ILE A 8 10.90 3.84 -1.76
CA ILE A 8 9.69 3.36 -1.11
C ILE A 8 8.47 3.77 -1.93
N LEU A 9 7.53 2.86 -2.11
CA LEU A 9 6.19 3.17 -2.60
C LEU A 9 5.18 3.05 -1.45
N LEU A 10 4.41 4.10 -1.19
CA LEU A 10 3.45 4.14 -0.08
C LEU A 10 2.04 4.44 -0.59
N ALA A 11 1.10 3.51 -0.41
CA ALA A 11 -0.33 3.76 -0.57
C ALA A 11 -1.01 4.00 0.78
N GLY A 12 -1.97 4.93 0.80
CA GLY A 12 -2.71 5.28 2.01
C GLY A 12 -2.03 6.32 2.91
N ALA A 13 -1.08 7.09 2.38
CA ALA A 13 -0.29 8.09 3.12
C ALA A 13 -1.12 9.18 3.83
N THR A 14 -2.39 9.39 3.44
CA THR A 14 -3.30 10.36 4.08
C THR A 14 -4.20 9.75 5.16
N GLY A 15 -4.10 8.44 5.40
CA GLY A 15 -4.81 7.75 6.48
C GLY A 15 -3.99 7.77 7.77
N LEU A 16 -4.61 7.46 8.90
CA LEU A 16 -3.97 7.57 10.23
C LEU A 16 -2.61 6.85 10.29
N THR A 17 -2.56 5.57 9.92
CA THR A 17 -1.30 4.81 9.94
C THR A 17 -0.33 5.28 8.86
N GLY A 18 -0.84 5.62 7.67
CA GLY A 18 -0.01 6.03 6.55
C GLY A 18 0.68 7.38 6.76
N GLU A 19 0.06 8.31 7.48
CA GLU A 19 0.63 9.62 7.80
C GLU A 19 1.83 9.47 8.76
N HIS A 20 1.67 8.70 9.84
CA HIS A 20 2.77 8.40 10.76
C HIS A 20 3.89 7.59 10.10
N LEU A 21 3.54 6.65 9.20
CA LEU A 21 4.55 5.90 8.45
C LEU A 21 5.31 6.81 7.49
N LEU A 22 4.62 7.70 6.77
CA LEU A 22 5.25 8.66 5.87
C LEU A 22 6.25 9.54 6.61
N ASP A 23 5.84 10.13 7.74
CA ASP A 23 6.73 10.96 8.57
C ASP A 23 7.99 10.18 8.99
N ARG A 24 7.82 8.94 9.45
CA ARG A 24 8.96 8.08 9.81
C ARG A 24 9.87 7.77 8.63
N LEU A 25 9.32 7.48 7.45
CA LEU A 25 10.09 7.16 6.25
C LEU A 25 10.87 8.38 5.73
N LEU A 26 10.29 9.58 5.77
CA LEU A 26 10.96 10.80 5.31
C LEU A 26 12.11 11.21 6.22
N ASN A 27 12.07 10.81 7.49
CA ASN A 27 13.12 11.06 8.49
C ASN A 27 14.15 9.92 8.60
N GLU A 28 14.02 8.83 7.83
CA GLU A 28 14.95 7.70 7.87
C GLU A 28 16.15 7.94 6.92
N PRO A 29 17.40 8.00 7.42
CA PRO A 29 18.57 8.32 6.59
C PRO A 29 18.82 7.36 5.42
N THR A 30 18.29 6.14 5.48
CA THR A 30 18.44 5.15 4.41
C THR A 30 17.41 5.30 3.30
N VAL A 31 16.38 6.14 3.48
CA VAL A 31 15.32 6.34 2.48
C VAL A 31 15.66 7.53 1.59
N SER A 32 15.87 7.27 0.30
CA SER A 32 16.20 8.31 -0.68
C SER A 32 15.00 8.87 -1.40
N ARG A 33 13.91 8.09 -1.51
CA ARG A 33 12.68 8.49 -2.19
C ARG A 33 11.50 7.80 -1.54
N VAL A 34 10.44 8.55 -1.29
CA VAL A 34 9.10 8.04 -1.01
C VAL A 34 8.19 8.51 -2.13
N LEU A 35 7.71 7.57 -2.95
CA LEU A 35 6.67 7.80 -3.93
C LEU A 35 5.32 7.51 -3.25
N ALA A 36 4.51 8.54 -3.05
CA ALA A 36 3.24 8.44 -2.33
C ALA A 36 2.10 9.01 -3.19
N PRO A 37 1.45 8.23 -4.06
CA PRO A 37 0.25 8.68 -4.77
C PRO A 37 -0.90 8.90 -3.80
N THR A 38 -1.53 10.09 -3.83
CA THR A 38 -2.64 10.44 -2.94
C THR A 38 -3.75 11.20 -3.67
N ARG A 39 -4.92 11.30 -3.04
CA ARG A 39 -6.06 12.06 -3.57
C ARG A 39 -5.97 13.57 -3.30
N ARG A 40 -5.07 13.99 -2.40
CA ARG A 40 -4.88 15.38 -1.97
C ARG A 40 -3.40 15.65 -1.70
N PRO A 41 -2.91 16.87 -1.92
CA PRO A 41 -1.50 17.22 -1.67
C PRO A 41 -1.05 16.91 -0.25
N LEU A 42 0.19 16.45 -0.14
CA LEU A 42 0.96 16.31 1.10
C LEU A 42 1.89 17.51 1.27
N ALA A 43 2.44 17.69 2.47
CA ALA A 43 3.49 18.68 2.69
C ALA A 43 4.74 18.33 1.86
N GLU A 44 5.33 19.32 1.20
CA GLU A 44 6.51 19.11 0.36
C GLU A 44 7.70 18.65 1.19
N HIS A 45 8.50 17.74 0.62
CA HIS A 45 9.74 17.25 1.22
C HIS A 45 10.72 16.86 0.11
N PRO A 46 12.04 17.09 0.26
CA PRO A 46 13.03 16.79 -0.79
C PRO A 46 13.04 15.33 -1.28
N HIS A 47 12.70 14.39 -0.39
CA HIS A 47 12.63 12.95 -0.72
C HIS A 47 11.22 12.47 -1.07
N LEU A 48 10.22 13.35 -1.10
CA LEU A 48 8.83 12.98 -1.38
C LEU A 48 8.45 13.31 -2.81
N GLU A 49 7.93 12.31 -3.51
CA GLU A 49 7.20 12.49 -4.75
C GLU A 49 5.73 12.16 -4.52
N ASN A 50 4.86 13.14 -4.77
CA ASN A 50 3.44 13.01 -4.46
C ASN A 50 2.55 13.28 -5.70
N PRO A 51 2.37 12.29 -6.58
CA PRO A 51 1.37 12.36 -7.65
C PRO A 51 -0.04 12.48 -7.04
N ILE A 52 -0.82 13.44 -7.54
CA ILE A 52 -2.17 13.74 -7.02
C ILE A 52 -3.23 13.23 -7.99
N GLY A 53 -4.15 12.40 -7.50
CA GLY A 53 -5.21 11.83 -8.32
C GLY A 53 -5.85 10.57 -7.71
N ASP A 54 -6.72 9.95 -8.50
CA ASP A 54 -7.23 8.62 -8.18
C ASP A 54 -6.11 7.57 -8.31
N LEU A 55 -5.98 6.70 -7.30
CA LEU A 55 -4.86 5.77 -7.22
C LEU A 55 -4.82 4.83 -8.42
N LEU A 56 -5.96 4.26 -8.83
CA LEU A 56 -6.01 3.30 -9.94
C LEU A 56 -5.63 3.95 -11.27
N THR A 57 -5.93 5.24 -11.42
CA THR A 57 -5.52 6.05 -12.57
C THR A 57 -4.02 6.37 -12.54
N LEU A 58 -3.46 6.61 -11.35
CA LEU A 58 -2.04 6.95 -11.17
C LEU A 58 -1.11 5.73 -11.28
N LEU A 59 -1.53 4.54 -10.82
CA LEU A 59 -0.67 3.36 -10.77
C LEU A 59 0.08 3.09 -12.10
N PRO A 60 -0.57 3.09 -13.28
CA PRO A 60 0.11 2.85 -14.55
C PRO A 60 1.13 3.93 -14.93
N THR A 61 0.98 5.15 -14.40
CA THR A 61 1.84 6.29 -14.72
C THR A 61 3.03 6.42 -13.76
N LEU A 62 3.02 5.71 -12.64
CA LEU A 62 4.13 5.73 -11.67
C LEU A 62 5.40 5.16 -12.31
N ASP A 63 6.54 5.76 -12.02
CA ASP A 63 7.82 5.34 -12.57
C ASP A 63 8.96 5.39 -11.54
N GLY A 64 10.13 4.99 -12.00
CA GLY A 64 11.33 4.86 -11.18
C GLY A 64 11.36 3.58 -10.35
N ARG A 65 12.54 3.30 -9.81
CA ARG A 65 12.79 2.10 -9.02
C ARG A 65 12.02 2.15 -7.70
N VAL A 66 11.45 1.01 -7.31
CA VAL A 66 10.89 0.75 -5.98
C VAL A 66 11.57 -0.47 -5.41
N ASP A 67 12.04 -0.39 -4.16
CA ASP A 67 12.65 -1.51 -3.45
C ASP A 67 11.64 -2.17 -2.49
N ILE A 68 10.85 -1.34 -1.78
CA ILE A 68 9.88 -1.75 -0.76
C ILE A 68 8.56 -1.02 -0.99
N ALA A 69 7.44 -1.73 -0.86
CA ALA A 69 6.11 -1.15 -0.92
C ALA A 69 5.35 -1.33 0.39
N PHE A 70 4.72 -0.26 0.86
CA PHE A 70 3.83 -0.27 2.01
C PHE A 70 2.41 0.05 1.57
N CYS A 71 1.48 -0.84 1.89
CA CYS A 71 0.06 -0.65 1.65
C CYS A 71 -0.66 -0.41 2.98
N CYS A 72 -0.97 0.86 3.24
CA CYS A 72 -1.81 1.30 4.35
C CYS A 72 -3.24 1.60 3.90
N LEU A 73 -3.66 1.04 2.76
CA LEU A 73 -5.04 1.12 2.31
C LEU A 73 -5.95 0.29 3.21
N GLY A 74 -7.12 0.85 3.47
CA GLY A 74 -8.19 0.18 4.19
C GLY A 74 -9.29 1.17 4.46
N THR A 75 -10.52 0.67 4.42
CA THR A 75 -11.68 1.43 4.88
C THR A 75 -12.46 0.60 5.88
N THR A 76 -13.54 1.17 6.39
CA THR A 76 -14.55 0.41 7.14
C THR A 76 -15.77 0.28 6.26
N ILE A 77 -16.57 -0.79 6.44
CA ILE A 77 -17.82 -0.94 5.69
C ILE A 77 -18.71 0.31 5.83
N LYS A 78 -18.74 0.91 7.03
CA LYS A 78 -19.48 2.15 7.30
C LYS A 78 -18.98 3.33 6.46
N GLN A 79 -17.67 3.48 6.31
CA GLN A 79 -17.08 4.56 5.49
C GLN A 79 -17.20 4.29 3.99
N ALA A 80 -17.08 3.03 3.57
CA ALA A 80 -17.26 2.61 2.19
C ALA A 80 -18.70 2.80 1.70
N GLY A 81 -19.68 2.62 2.59
CA GLY A 81 -21.10 2.74 2.30
C GLY A 81 -21.73 1.48 1.68
N SER A 82 -20.94 0.55 1.14
CA SER A 82 -21.40 -0.73 0.62
C SER A 82 -20.32 -1.82 0.70
N GLN A 83 -20.74 -3.09 0.56
CA GLN A 83 -19.83 -4.23 0.48
C GLN A 83 -18.96 -4.16 -0.78
N ASP A 84 -19.51 -3.78 -1.93
CA ASP A 84 -18.76 -3.66 -3.18
C ASP A 84 -17.71 -2.54 -3.11
N ALA A 85 -18.07 -1.39 -2.52
CA ALA A 85 -17.13 -0.30 -2.30
C ALA A 85 -16.01 -0.70 -1.32
N PHE A 86 -16.35 -1.48 -0.28
CA PHE A 86 -15.35 -2.04 0.63
C PHE A 86 -14.41 -2.97 -0.11
N LYS A 87 -14.93 -3.92 -0.91
CA LYS A 87 -14.12 -4.86 -1.70
C LYS A 87 -13.21 -4.12 -2.69
N ALA A 88 -13.72 -3.11 -3.37
CA ALA A 88 -12.93 -2.31 -4.31
C ALA A 88 -11.69 -1.68 -3.64
N VAL A 89 -11.81 -1.23 -2.40
CA VAL A 89 -10.70 -0.61 -1.65
C VAL A 89 -9.81 -1.65 -0.96
N ASP A 90 -10.40 -2.56 -0.19
CA ASP A 90 -9.66 -3.46 0.71
C ASP A 90 -9.14 -4.74 0.03
N LEU A 91 -9.55 -5.01 -1.22
CA LEU A 91 -9.08 -6.14 -2.02
C LEU A 91 -8.52 -5.66 -3.36
N ASP A 92 -9.38 -5.13 -4.23
CA ASP A 92 -9.02 -4.93 -5.65
C ASP A 92 -7.90 -3.87 -5.80
N MET A 93 -8.04 -2.74 -5.11
CA MET A 93 -7.03 -1.67 -5.11
C MET A 93 -5.72 -2.10 -4.45
N VAL A 94 -5.78 -2.93 -3.40
CA VAL A 94 -4.58 -3.50 -2.74
C VAL A 94 -3.82 -4.41 -3.70
N ILE A 95 -4.53 -5.28 -4.43
CA ILE A 95 -3.94 -6.19 -5.42
C ILE A 95 -3.32 -5.39 -6.57
N ALA A 96 -4.01 -4.37 -7.09
CA ALA A 96 -3.51 -3.53 -8.16
C ALA A 96 -2.24 -2.77 -7.74
N PHE A 97 -2.25 -2.20 -6.53
CA PHE A 97 -1.08 -1.54 -5.95
C PHE A 97 0.12 -2.51 -5.83
N ALA A 98 -0.12 -3.70 -5.27
CA ALA A 98 0.90 -4.73 -5.13
C ALA A 98 1.48 -5.15 -6.49
N HIS A 99 0.63 -5.36 -7.49
CA HIS A 99 1.08 -5.69 -8.84
C HIS A 99 2.01 -4.61 -9.40
N ARG A 100 1.58 -3.34 -9.34
CA ARG A 100 2.37 -2.22 -9.85
C ARG A 100 3.70 -2.07 -9.12
N ALA A 101 3.71 -2.25 -7.80
CA ALA A 101 4.93 -2.21 -7.01
C ALA A 101 5.97 -3.22 -7.51
N ARG A 102 5.55 -4.44 -7.87
CA ARG A 102 6.45 -5.47 -8.44
C ARG A 102 6.99 -5.09 -9.80
N GLU A 103 6.13 -4.54 -10.67
CA GLU A 103 6.56 -4.04 -11.99
C GLU A 103 7.65 -2.98 -11.87
N LEU A 104 7.60 -2.15 -10.81
CA LEU A 104 8.61 -1.13 -10.50
C LEU A 104 9.85 -1.70 -9.77
N GLY A 105 9.90 -3.01 -9.53
CA GLY A 105 11.05 -3.72 -8.97
C GLY A 105 10.97 -4.03 -7.48
N ALA A 106 9.85 -3.75 -6.81
CA ALA A 106 9.73 -3.97 -5.38
C ALA A 106 9.93 -5.45 -5.04
N ARG A 107 10.73 -5.71 -4.00
CA ARG A 107 11.02 -7.08 -3.54
C ARG A 107 10.32 -7.42 -2.23
N HIS A 108 9.88 -6.40 -1.49
CA HIS A 108 9.18 -6.55 -0.23
C HIS A 108 7.87 -5.76 -0.26
N LEU A 109 6.75 -6.45 -0.06
CA LEU A 109 5.45 -5.84 0.22
C LEU A 109 5.13 -5.97 1.70
N LEU A 110 4.73 -4.87 2.32
CA LEU A 110 4.11 -4.83 3.63
C LEU A 110 2.67 -4.33 3.47
N VAL A 111 1.71 -5.08 3.99
CA VAL A 111 0.28 -4.74 3.93
C VAL A 111 -0.36 -4.88 5.30
N ILE A 112 -1.27 -3.96 5.62
CA ILE A 112 -2.08 -4.02 6.84
C ILE A 112 -3.35 -4.83 6.55
N SER A 113 -3.45 -6.00 7.18
CA SER A 113 -4.63 -6.86 7.15
C SER A 113 -5.50 -6.60 8.39
N ALA A 114 -6.06 -7.66 8.98
CA ALA A 114 -6.85 -7.60 10.19
C ALA A 114 -6.78 -8.92 10.97
N ILE A 115 -6.97 -8.82 12.28
CA ILE A 115 -7.11 -9.98 13.16
C ILE A 115 -8.32 -10.81 12.72
N GLY A 116 -8.11 -12.10 12.49
CA GLY A 116 -9.16 -13.04 12.08
C GLY A 116 -9.49 -13.02 10.59
N ALA A 117 -8.63 -12.44 9.75
CA ALA A 117 -8.72 -12.57 8.29
C ALA A 117 -8.71 -14.04 7.87
N ASP A 118 -9.77 -14.47 7.18
CA ASP A 118 -9.96 -15.84 6.72
C ASP A 118 -10.89 -15.83 5.50
N PRO A 119 -10.45 -16.25 4.30
CA PRO A 119 -11.28 -16.27 3.10
C PRO A 119 -12.53 -17.17 3.23
N LYS A 120 -12.60 -18.03 4.25
CA LYS A 120 -13.76 -18.89 4.55
C LYS A 120 -14.68 -18.33 5.64
N SER A 121 -14.36 -17.16 6.20
CA SER A 121 -15.16 -16.54 7.26
C SER A 121 -16.58 -16.21 6.79
N SER A 122 -17.56 -16.40 7.66
CA SER A 122 -18.95 -15.93 7.45
C SER A 122 -19.05 -14.40 7.54
N THR A 123 -18.24 -13.78 8.41
CA THR A 123 -18.14 -12.32 8.52
C THR A 123 -17.47 -11.74 7.28
N PHE A 124 -18.21 -10.88 6.55
CA PHE A 124 -17.78 -10.27 5.29
C PHE A 124 -16.42 -9.56 5.39
N TYR A 125 -16.21 -8.73 6.42
CA TYR A 125 -14.96 -8.01 6.62
C TYR A 125 -13.73 -8.95 6.68
N ASN A 126 -13.79 -9.98 7.53
CA ASN A 126 -12.73 -10.98 7.68
C ASN A 126 -12.53 -11.79 6.41
N ARG A 127 -13.61 -12.10 5.68
CA ARG A 127 -13.56 -12.81 4.41
C ARG A 127 -12.79 -12.04 3.35
N ILE A 128 -13.13 -10.77 3.14
CA ILE A 128 -12.44 -9.92 2.16
C ILE A 128 -10.97 -9.72 2.52
N LYS A 129 -10.64 -9.50 3.80
CA LYS A 129 -9.24 -9.43 4.25
C LYS A 129 -8.49 -10.74 4.01
N GLY A 130 -9.11 -11.88 4.26
CA GLY A 130 -8.53 -13.19 3.98
C GLY A 130 -8.34 -13.48 2.49
N GLU A 131 -9.31 -13.08 1.64
CA GLU A 131 -9.19 -13.14 0.19
C GLU A 131 -8.02 -12.28 -0.31
N MET A 132 -7.85 -11.08 0.26
CA MET A 132 -6.73 -10.18 -0.04
C MET A 132 -5.39 -10.80 0.33
N GLU A 133 -5.26 -11.36 1.53
CA GLU A 133 -4.04 -12.06 1.93
C GLU A 133 -3.71 -13.22 1.00
N GLN A 134 -4.71 -14.03 0.65
CA GLN A 134 -4.54 -15.18 -0.24
C GLN A 134 -4.09 -14.72 -1.64
N ALA A 135 -4.71 -13.67 -2.18
CA ALA A 135 -4.35 -13.12 -3.48
C ALA A 135 -2.91 -12.58 -3.49
N LEU A 136 -2.48 -11.86 -2.44
CA LEU A 136 -1.11 -11.36 -2.34
C LEU A 136 -0.08 -12.48 -2.20
N ARG A 137 -0.39 -13.54 -1.44
CA ARG A 137 0.48 -14.73 -1.34
C ARG A 137 0.64 -15.41 -2.71
N ALA A 138 -0.42 -15.48 -3.51
CA ALA A 138 -0.40 -16.06 -4.84
C ALA A 138 0.45 -15.26 -5.85
N GLN A 139 0.79 -14.00 -5.56
CA GLN A 139 1.64 -13.20 -6.46
C GLN A 139 3.11 -13.65 -6.46
N GLY A 140 3.59 -14.38 -5.45
CA GLY A 140 4.99 -14.84 -5.42
C GLY A 140 5.98 -13.72 -5.12
N TRP A 141 5.69 -12.92 -4.09
CA TRP A 141 6.61 -11.90 -3.58
C TRP A 141 7.87 -12.53 -2.99
N PRO A 142 9.09 -11.98 -3.26
CA PRO A 142 10.31 -12.42 -2.58
C PRO A 142 10.20 -12.29 -1.05
N GLN A 143 9.55 -11.22 -0.58
CA GLN A 143 9.19 -11.03 0.80
C GLN A 143 7.79 -10.40 0.90
N LEU A 144 6.93 -11.00 1.71
CA LEU A 144 5.58 -10.51 1.99
C LEU A 144 5.38 -10.47 3.50
N THR A 145 5.11 -9.28 4.03
CA THR A 145 4.72 -9.09 5.43
C THR A 145 3.26 -8.66 5.47
N ILE A 146 2.46 -9.46 6.16
CA ILE A 146 1.06 -9.18 6.43
C ILE A 146 0.98 -8.90 7.93
N ALA A 147 0.55 -7.69 8.29
CA ALA A 147 0.46 -7.19 9.66
C ALA A 147 -0.99 -7.08 10.13
#